data_AF-A0A164U168-F1
#
_entry.id   AF-A0A164U168-F1
#
_cell.length_a   1.000
_cell.length_b   1.000
_cell.length_c   1.000
_cell.angle_alpha   90.00
_cell.angle_beta   90.00
_cell.angle_gamma   90.00
#
_symmetry.space_group_name_H-M   'P 1'
#
loop_
_entity.id
_entity.type
_entity.pdbx_description
1 polymer ?
#
loop_
_entity_poly.entity_id
_entity_poly.type
_entity_poly.pdbx_seq_one_letter_code
_entity_poly.pdbx_strand_id
1 'polypeptide(L)'
;MLQLLPTSRCCYRRLSPQIRQLSGRYSIVPSRAFSVQRACRDEHPPRPSKPPALRENIYTVPNVLTVSRILACPVLGWSILEGNFALATGILAYAGITDYVDGYVARRYKMQSVLGTILDPAADKALMATLTVTLTMKGLLPMPLAVIILGRDVLLSLSAFYFRFISLPQPRTFRRYWDFSLPSAEVKPTEISKINTALQLLLMGVTTIHPLLSMDLSTALPIL
;
A
#
# COMPACT_ATOMS: atom_id res chain seq x y z
N MET A 1 -48.05 -11.98 34.26
CA MET A 1 -47.32 -10.74 33.96
C MET A 1 -46.55 -10.34 35.21
N LEU A 2 -45.26 -10.69 35.31
CA LEU A 2 -44.28 -10.06 36.20
C LEU A 2 -42.89 -10.52 35.74
N GLN A 3 -42.16 -9.55 35.17
CA GLN A 3 -40.87 -9.73 34.51
C GLN A 3 -39.76 -9.88 35.56
N LEU A 4 -39.02 -10.97 35.48
CA LEU A 4 -37.70 -11.13 36.09
C LEU A 4 -36.65 -10.97 34.98
N LEU A 5 -35.83 -9.92 35.06
CA LEU A 5 -34.62 -9.71 34.25
C LEU A 5 -33.52 -9.12 35.16
N PRO A 6 -32.24 -9.33 34.84
CA PRO A 6 -31.32 -10.01 35.74
C PRO A 6 -30.28 -9.07 36.34
N THR A 7 -29.88 -9.38 37.57
CA THR A 7 -28.72 -8.82 38.26
C THR A 7 -27.44 -9.03 37.45
N SER A 8 -26.91 -7.93 36.93
CA SER A 8 -25.61 -7.80 36.29
C SER A 8 -24.52 -8.29 37.25
N ARG A 9 -23.87 -9.39 36.85
CA ARG A 9 -22.68 -9.94 37.47
C ARG A 9 -21.57 -8.90 37.43
N CYS A 10 -21.25 -8.29 38.57
CA CYS A 10 -19.97 -7.64 38.78
C CYS A 10 -18.93 -8.74 39.08
N CYS A 11 -18.41 -9.34 38.00
CA CYS A 11 -17.37 -10.36 38.05
C CYS A 11 -16.01 -9.69 37.82
N TYR A 12 -15.30 -9.37 38.90
CA TYR A 12 -13.84 -9.28 38.90
C TYR A 12 -13.35 -9.55 40.32
N ARG A 13 -13.09 -10.81 40.68
CA ARG A 13 -11.79 -11.49 40.56
C ARG A 13 -10.75 -10.91 41.53
N ARG A 14 -10.76 -11.49 42.73
CA ARG A 14 -9.61 -12.10 43.43
C ARG A 14 -8.37 -11.20 43.60
N LEU A 15 -8.22 -10.61 44.78
CA LEU A 15 -6.91 -10.53 45.46
C LEU A 15 -7.07 -10.89 46.95
N SER A 16 -6.06 -11.56 47.45
CA SER A 16 -5.99 -12.51 48.57
C SER A 16 -6.00 -11.92 49.99
N PRO A 17 -6.23 -12.75 51.03
CA PRO A 17 -6.47 -12.33 52.40
C PRO A 17 -5.16 -12.30 53.20
N GLN A 18 -4.45 -11.18 53.21
CA GLN A 18 -3.37 -10.95 54.17
C GLN A 18 -3.11 -9.45 54.27
N ILE A 19 -3.57 -8.85 55.36
CA ILE A 19 -2.78 -8.02 56.28
C ILE A 19 -3.65 -7.96 57.54
N ARG A 20 -3.40 -8.95 58.40
CA ARG A 20 -3.76 -8.93 59.81
C ARG A 20 -2.69 -8.08 60.49
N GLN A 21 -3.12 -7.31 61.49
CA GLN A 21 -2.29 -6.59 62.47
C GLN A 21 -1.73 -5.25 62.00
N LEU A 22 -2.32 -4.18 62.53
CA LEU A 22 -1.70 -3.08 63.30
C LEU A 22 -2.87 -2.20 63.78
N SER A 23 -3.44 -2.56 64.93
CA SER A 23 -3.21 -1.87 66.22
C SER A 23 -3.92 -0.51 66.32
N GLY A 24 -4.99 -0.51 67.14
CA GLY A 24 -5.30 0.54 68.10
C GLY A 24 -5.54 1.97 67.59
N ARG A 25 -6.79 2.29 67.26
CA ARG A 25 -7.50 3.50 67.73
C ARG A 25 -8.94 3.48 67.22
N TYR A 26 -9.84 3.03 68.09
CA TYR A 26 -11.26 3.31 67.95
C TYR A 26 -11.48 4.78 68.35
N SER A 27 -11.87 5.60 67.39
CA SER A 27 -12.61 6.84 67.66
C SER A 27 -13.98 6.72 67.03
N ILE A 28 -14.98 6.67 67.90
CA ILE A 28 -16.40 6.69 67.61
C ILE A 28 -16.70 8.05 66.95
N VAL A 29 -17.11 8.05 65.68
CA VAL A 29 -17.60 9.26 64.99
C VAL A 29 -19.12 9.09 64.82
N PRO A 30 -19.94 10.07 65.21
CA PRO A 30 -21.37 9.90 65.32
C PRO A 30 -22.06 9.93 63.95
N SER A 31 -23.11 9.11 63.83
CA SER A 31 -24.08 9.11 62.75
C SER A 31 -24.71 10.49 62.60
N ARG A 32 -24.23 11.28 61.64
CA ARG A 32 -25.00 12.35 61.01
C ARG A 32 -25.24 11.95 59.57
N ALA A 33 -26.51 11.74 59.26
CA ALA A 33 -27.03 11.62 57.91
C ALA A 33 -26.62 12.85 57.10
N PHE A 34 -25.50 12.76 56.41
CA PHE A 34 -25.11 13.73 55.40
C PHE A 34 -25.59 13.16 54.08
N SER A 35 -26.65 13.76 53.56
CA SER A 35 -27.20 13.54 52.23
C SER A 35 -26.15 13.90 51.17
N VAL A 36 -25.23 12.98 50.89
CA VAL A 36 -24.34 13.04 49.71
C VAL A 36 -25.16 12.64 48.48
N GLN A 37 -26.17 13.45 48.15
CA GLN A 37 -27.00 13.25 46.96
C GLN A 37 -26.78 14.35 45.92
N ARG A 38 -25.68 15.10 46.00
CA ARG A 38 -25.38 16.17 45.07
C ARG A 38 -23.87 16.28 44.81
N ALA A 39 -23.38 15.37 43.97
CA ALA A 39 -22.36 15.64 42.94
C ALA A 39 -21.94 14.36 42.19
N CYS A 40 -22.89 13.53 41.74
CA CYS A 40 -22.66 12.88 40.46
C CYS A 40 -22.88 13.97 39.41
N ARG A 41 -21.92 14.89 39.30
CA ARG A 41 -21.80 15.70 38.10
C ARG A 41 -21.50 14.68 37.02
N ASP A 42 -22.43 14.52 36.07
CA ASP A 42 -22.22 13.76 34.86
C ASP A 42 -21.02 14.36 34.12
N GLU A 43 -19.82 13.97 34.52
CA GLU A 43 -18.64 14.08 33.69
C GLU A 43 -18.84 13.06 32.57
N HIS A 44 -19.63 13.48 31.57
CA HIS A 44 -19.61 12.85 30.27
C HIS A 44 -18.13 12.79 29.86
N PRO A 45 -17.56 11.58 29.60
CA PRO A 45 -16.21 11.51 29.07
C PRO A 45 -16.17 12.39 27.81
N PRO A 46 -15.11 13.20 27.61
CA PRO A 46 -15.00 13.99 26.39
C PRO A 46 -15.23 13.04 25.22
N ARG A 47 -16.27 13.33 24.41
CA ARG A 47 -16.56 12.54 23.20
C ARG A 47 -15.25 12.46 22.43
N PRO A 48 -14.80 11.27 21.99
CA PRO A 48 -13.57 11.17 21.21
C PRO A 48 -13.71 12.16 20.06
N SER A 49 -12.93 13.25 20.12
CA SER A 49 -12.88 14.23 19.06
C SER A 49 -12.51 13.44 17.83
N LYS A 50 -13.40 13.40 16.83
CA LYS A 50 -13.09 12.80 15.53
C LYS A 50 -11.68 13.25 15.19
N PRO A 51 -10.72 12.32 14.97
CA PRO A 51 -9.37 12.73 14.60
C PRO A 51 -9.53 13.71 13.45
N PRO A 52 -8.85 14.87 13.49
CA PRO A 52 -8.97 15.87 12.44
C PRO A 52 -8.83 15.11 11.13
N ALA A 53 -9.83 15.24 10.25
CA ALA A 53 -9.77 14.65 8.93
C ALA A 53 -8.51 15.23 8.29
N LEU A 54 -7.41 14.46 8.37
CA LEU A 54 -6.14 14.81 7.80
C LEU A 54 -6.42 14.78 6.31
N ARG A 55 -6.83 15.93 5.75
CA ARG A 55 -6.96 16.10 4.31
C ARG A 55 -5.55 16.00 3.79
N GLU A 56 -5.15 14.77 3.51
CA GLU A 56 -3.94 14.48 2.78
C GLU A 56 -4.03 15.26 1.48
N ASN A 57 -2.99 16.02 1.18
CA ASN A 57 -2.94 16.79 -0.04
C ASN A 57 -2.80 15.77 -1.17
N ILE A 58 -3.91 15.47 -1.86
CA ILE A 58 -3.98 14.45 -2.93
C ILE A 58 -3.02 14.81 -4.08
N TYR A 59 -2.66 16.08 -4.22
CA TYR A 59 -1.73 16.60 -5.21
C TYR A 59 -0.30 16.66 -4.66
N THR A 60 0.31 15.50 -4.42
CA THR A 60 1.75 15.40 -4.22
C THR A 60 2.45 15.22 -5.58
N VAL A 61 3.67 15.75 -5.71
CA VAL A 61 4.50 15.57 -6.91
C VAL A 61 4.61 14.08 -7.32
N PRO A 62 4.87 13.13 -6.39
CA PRO A 62 4.90 11.71 -6.73
C PRO A 62 3.60 11.17 -7.35
N ASN A 63 2.43 11.60 -6.85
CA ASN A 63 1.14 11.13 -7.38
C ASN A 63 0.91 11.58 -8.83
N VAL A 64 1.33 12.81 -9.17
CA VAL A 64 1.22 13.30 -10.57
C VAL A 64 2.14 12.50 -11.50
N LEU A 65 3.34 12.18 -11.03
CA LEU A 65 4.33 11.39 -11.79
C LEU A 65 3.90 9.94 -12.00
N THR A 66 3.24 9.32 -11.02
CA THR A 66 2.72 7.95 -11.18
C THR A 66 1.49 7.90 -12.05
N VAL A 67 0.59 8.90 -11.97
CA VAL A 67 -0.53 9.04 -12.91
C VAL A 67 -0.03 9.26 -14.34
N SER A 68 1.00 10.10 -14.55
CA SER A 68 1.56 10.30 -15.89
C SER A 68 2.14 9.00 -16.46
N ARG A 69 2.77 8.16 -15.62
CA ARG A 69 3.26 6.84 -16.02
C ARG A 69 2.14 5.89 -16.44
N ILE A 70 1.05 5.84 -15.68
CA ILE A 70 -0.12 5.01 -16.01
C ILE A 70 -0.70 5.43 -17.37
N LEU A 71 -0.75 6.73 -17.66
CA LEU A 71 -1.17 7.24 -18.97
C LEU A 71 -0.15 6.96 -20.08
N ALA A 72 1.14 6.90 -19.76
CA ALA A 72 2.19 6.55 -20.71
C ALA A 72 2.18 5.06 -21.10
N CYS A 73 1.73 4.15 -20.23
CA CYS A 73 1.64 2.72 -20.51
C CYS A 73 0.88 2.37 -21.80
N PRO A 74 -0.39 2.80 -22.02
CA PRO A 74 -1.10 2.51 -23.26
C PRO A 74 -0.43 3.15 -24.48
N VAL A 75 0.17 4.34 -24.34
CA VAL A 75 0.90 5.01 -25.43
C VAL A 75 2.17 4.23 -25.81
N LEU A 76 2.88 3.69 -24.82
CA LEU A 76 4.01 2.80 -25.02
C LEU A 76 3.57 1.53 -25.75
N GLY A 77 2.47 0.91 -25.31
CA GLY A 77 1.95 -0.29 -25.94
C GLY A 77 1.54 -0.04 -27.41
N TRP A 78 0.89 1.09 -27.67
CA TRP A 78 0.56 1.53 -29.02
C TRP A 78 1.81 1.73 -29.89
N SER A 79 2.83 2.39 -29.37
CA SER A 79 4.10 2.65 -30.08
C SER A 79 4.82 1.35 -30.47
N ILE A 80 4.83 0.36 -29.57
CA ILE A 80 5.36 -0.98 -29.86
C ILE A 80 4.54 -1.66 -30.93
N LEU A 81 3.20 -1.58 -30.89
CA LEU A 81 2.31 -2.18 -31.88
C LEU A 81 2.44 -1.55 -33.28
N GLU A 82 2.67 -0.23 -33.37
CA GLU A 82 2.99 0.44 -34.64
C GLU A 82 4.39 0.08 -35.16
N GLY A 83 5.27 -0.48 -34.31
CA GLY A 83 6.65 -0.80 -34.66
C GLY A 83 7.61 0.39 -34.54
N ASN A 84 7.15 1.50 -33.95
CA ASN A 84 8.02 2.65 -33.65
C ASN A 84 8.78 2.41 -32.35
N PHE A 85 9.80 1.55 -32.42
CA PHE A 85 10.62 1.18 -31.26
C PHE A 85 11.43 2.36 -30.71
N ALA A 86 11.79 3.35 -31.53
CA ALA A 86 12.48 4.56 -31.07
C ALA A 86 11.61 5.36 -30.08
N LEU A 87 10.33 5.60 -30.41
CA LEU A 87 9.39 6.24 -29.49
C LEU A 87 9.12 5.37 -28.26
N ALA A 88 8.95 4.05 -28.44
CA ALA A 88 8.74 3.13 -27.33
C ALA A 88 9.90 3.15 -26.32
N THR A 89 11.15 3.14 -26.79
CA THR A 89 12.34 3.27 -25.95
C THR A 89 12.38 4.62 -25.25
N GLY A 90 12.02 5.71 -25.93
CA GLY A 90 11.93 7.05 -25.32
C GLY A 90 10.91 7.11 -24.19
N ILE A 91 9.70 6.56 -24.40
CA ILE A 91 8.65 6.50 -23.38
C ILE A 91 9.07 5.58 -22.22
N LEU A 92 9.70 4.44 -22.51
CA LEU A 92 10.21 3.52 -21.51
C LEU A 92 11.28 4.17 -20.63
N ALA A 93 12.22 4.89 -21.24
CA ALA A 93 13.24 5.66 -20.55
C ALA A 93 12.61 6.77 -19.69
N TYR A 94 11.65 7.51 -20.23
CA TYR A 94 10.87 8.51 -19.48
C TYR A 94 10.17 7.89 -18.26
N ALA A 95 9.50 6.75 -18.42
CA ALA A 95 8.82 6.05 -17.34
C ALA A 95 9.78 5.61 -16.23
N GLY A 96 10.93 5.04 -16.60
CA GLY A 96 11.95 4.59 -15.64
C GLY A 96 12.66 5.74 -14.93
N ILE A 97 12.98 6.83 -15.62
CA ILE A 97 13.55 8.04 -14.99
C ILE A 97 12.55 8.64 -14.01
N THR A 98 11.28 8.72 -14.41
CA THR A 98 10.22 9.28 -13.56
C THR A 98 10.04 8.49 -12.27
N ASP A 99 10.13 7.15 -12.31
CA ASP A 99 10.09 6.25 -11.14
C ASP A 99 11.30 6.37 -10.21
N TYR A 100 12.48 6.60 -10.81
CA TYR A 100 13.65 6.87 -9.98
C TYR A 100 13.53 8.22 -9.26
N VAL A 101 13.04 9.23 -9.97
CA VAL A 101 12.90 10.60 -9.46
C VAL A 101 11.82 10.69 -8.39
N ASP A 102 10.63 10.12 -8.59
CA ASP A 102 9.56 10.17 -7.57
C ASP A 102 9.94 9.42 -6.29
N GLY A 103 10.60 8.27 -6.41
CA GLY A 103 11.12 7.50 -5.27
C GLY A 103 12.26 8.23 -4.55
N TYR A 104 13.10 8.97 -5.28
CA TYR A 104 14.13 9.83 -4.67
C TYR A 104 13.49 10.99 -3.90
N VAL A 105 12.53 11.70 -4.50
CA VAL A 105 11.81 12.82 -3.89
C VAL A 105 11.03 12.37 -2.65
N ALA A 106 10.32 11.24 -2.73
CA ALA A 106 9.56 10.69 -1.61
C ALA A 106 10.47 10.40 -0.39
N ARG A 107 11.66 9.83 -0.62
CA ARG A 107 12.65 9.55 0.44
C ARG A 107 13.26 10.82 1.01
N ARG A 108 13.56 11.82 0.17
CA ARG A 108 14.25 13.05 0.61
C ARG A 108 13.33 14.01 1.38
N TYR A 109 12.07 14.11 0.97
CA TYR A 109 11.13 15.09 1.50
C TYR A 109 10.14 14.51 2.54
N LYS A 110 10.16 13.18 2.80
CA LYS A 110 9.22 12.48 3.69
C LYS A 110 7.74 12.76 3.37
N MET A 111 7.46 13.22 2.15
CA MET A 111 6.11 13.50 1.65
C MET A 111 5.60 12.25 0.93
N GLN A 112 5.32 11.19 1.70
CA GLN A 112 4.65 10.00 1.19
C GLN A 112 3.14 10.17 1.42
N SER A 113 2.38 10.31 0.34
CA SER A 113 0.92 10.23 0.38
C SER A 113 0.49 8.77 0.38
N VAL A 114 -0.57 8.41 1.11
CA VAL A 114 -0.99 7.00 1.13
C VAL A 114 -1.53 6.49 -0.21
N LEU A 115 -2.04 7.40 -1.06
CA LEU A 115 -2.38 7.07 -2.45
C LEU A 115 -1.15 6.64 -3.25
N GLY A 116 -0.07 7.45 -3.22
CA GLY A 116 1.18 7.14 -3.91
C GLY A 116 1.74 5.76 -3.55
N THR A 117 1.78 5.39 -2.27
CA THR A 117 2.30 4.07 -1.83
C THR A 117 1.59 2.87 -2.47
N ILE A 118 0.34 3.02 -2.93
CA ILE A 118 -0.41 1.99 -3.65
C ILE A 118 -0.32 2.19 -5.16
N LEU A 119 -0.30 3.45 -5.61
CA LEU A 119 -0.22 3.79 -7.03
C LEU A 119 1.13 3.44 -7.63
N ASP A 120 2.24 3.61 -6.90
CA ASP A 120 3.58 3.32 -7.41
C ASP A 120 3.72 1.84 -7.81
N PRO A 121 3.44 0.85 -6.93
CA PRO A 121 3.51 -0.57 -7.31
C PRO A 121 2.49 -0.97 -8.40
N ALA A 122 1.35 -0.28 -8.46
CA ALA A 122 0.34 -0.53 -9.49
C ALA A 122 0.78 -0.03 -10.86
N ALA A 123 1.38 1.16 -10.93
CA ALA A 123 1.92 1.74 -12.16
C ALA A 123 3.06 0.88 -12.71
N ASP A 124 3.96 0.38 -11.85
CA ASP A 124 5.06 -0.48 -12.26
C ASP A 124 4.57 -1.83 -12.80
N LYS A 125 3.56 -2.43 -12.16
CA LYS A 125 2.93 -3.65 -12.66
C LYS A 125 2.19 -3.44 -13.97
N ALA A 126 1.53 -2.30 -14.14
CA ALA A 126 0.89 -1.95 -15.41
C ALA A 126 1.94 -1.81 -16.52
N LEU A 127 3.05 -1.11 -16.28
CA LEU A 127 4.14 -0.95 -17.23
C LEU A 127 4.71 -2.31 -17.65
N MET A 128 5.01 -3.19 -16.69
CA MET A 128 5.52 -4.55 -16.96
C MET A 128 4.53 -5.41 -17.74
N ALA A 129 3.25 -5.35 -17.37
CA ALA A 129 2.21 -6.11 -18.06
C ALA A 129 2.06 -5.63 -19.51
N THR A 130 2.01 -4.32 -19.74
CA THR A 130 1.89 -3.75 -21.09
C THR A 130 3.09 -4.09 -21.96
N LEU A 131 4.32 -3.96 -21.44
CA LEU A 131 5.54 -4.37 -22.15
C LEU A 131 5.48 -5.84 -22.53
N THR A 132 5.24 -6.72 -21.55
CA THR A 132 5.22 -8.17 -21.78
C THR A 132 4.19 -8.54 -22.85
N VAL A 133 2.96 -8.03 -22.76
CA VAL A 133 1.89 -8.33 -23.72
C VAL A 133 2.25 -7.84 -25.12
N THR A 134 2.69 -6.59 -25.26
CA THR A 134 2.94 -5.97 -26.58
C THR A 134 4.19 -6.53 -27.26
N LEU A 135 5.25 -6.82 -26.50
CA LEU A 135 6.45 -7.51 -27.01
C LEU A 135 6.14 -8.94 -27.47
N THR A 136 5.29 -9.67 -26.75
CA THR A 136 4.83 -11.00 -27.17
C THR A 136 3.96 -10.92 -28.43
N MET A 137 3.07 -9.93 -28.53
CA MET A 137 2.27 -9.71 -29.75
C MET A 137 3.15 -9.40 -30.98
N LYS A 138 4.27 -8.70 -30.78
CA LYS A 138 5.27 -8.47 -31.84
C LYS A 138 6.18 -9.66 -32.13
N GLY A 139 6.06 -10.76 -31.39
CA GLY A 139 6.89 -11.95 -31.56
C GLY A 139 8.33 -11.79 -31.06
N LEU A 140 8.65 -10.71 -30.34
CA LEU A 140 9.98 -10.47 -29.77
C LEU A 140 10.23 -11.30 -28.51
N LEU A 141 9.16 -11.66 -27.80
CA LEU A 141 9.21 -12.55 -26.63
C LEU A 141 8.47 -13.85 -26.91
N PRO A 142 9.07 -15.02 -26.63
CA PRO A 142 8.39 -16.31 -26.80
C PRO A 142 7.21 -16.41 -25.83
N MET A 143 6.06 -16.85 -26.33
CA MET A 143 4.82 -17.00 -25.57
C MET A 143 4.96 -17.75 -24.22
N PRO A 144 5.69 -18.88 -24.11
CA PRO A 144 5.84 -19.56 -22.81
C PRO A 144 6.55 -18.70 -21.76
N LEU A 145 7.53 -17.88 -22.17
CA LEU A 145 8.25 -17.00 -21.25
C LEU A 145 7.34 -15.88 -20.74
N ALA A 146 6.52 -15.31 -21.63
CA ALA A 146 5.54 -14.30 -21.29
C ALA A 146 4.50 -14.80 -20.28
N VAL A 147 4.01 -16.04 -20.46
CA VAL A 147 3.06 -16.67 -19.53
C VAL A 147 3.67 -16.87 -18.14
N ILE A 148 4.93 -17.32 -18.06
CA ILE A 148 5.63 -17.49 -16.77
C ILE A 148 5.80 -16.14 -16.05
N ILE A 149 6.23 -15.12 -16.80
CA ILE A 149 6.44 -13.76 -16.27
C ILE A 149 5.12 -13.18 -15.74
N LEU A 150 4.08 -13.17 -16.58
CA LEU A 150 2.76 -12.64 -16.20
C LEU A 150 2.14 -13.44 -15.06
N GLY A 151 2.24 -14.77 -15.07
CA GLY A 151 1.72 -15.62 -14.00
C GLY A 151 2.37 -15.31 -12.64
N ARG A 152 3.70 -15.14 -12.61
CA ARG A 152 4.45 -14.73 -11.42
C ARG A 152 4.04 -13.33 -10.94
N ASP A 153 3.87 -12.38 -11.85
CA ASP A 153 3.50 -11.02 -11.51
C ASP A 153 2.08 -10.91 -10.95
N VAL A 154 1.13 -11.65 -11.53
CA VAL A 154 -0.23 -11.78 -11.01
C VAL A 154 -0.23 -12.42 -9.62
N LEU A 155 0.52 -13.52 -9.42
CA LEU A 155 0.61 -14.20 -8.13
C LEU A 155 1.15 -13.28 -7.03
N LEU A 156 2.19 -12.50 -7.33
CA LEU A 156 2.74 -11.52 -6.38
C LEU A 156 1.78 -10.37 -6.10
N SER A 157 1.11 -9.86 -7.13
CA SER A 157 0.12 -8.79 -6.97
C SER A 157 -1.07 -9.25 -6.12
N LEU A 158 -1.59 -10.45 -6.37
CA LEU A 158 -2.67 -11.05 -5.59
C LEU A 158 -2.23 -11.34 -4.15
N SER A 159 -1.02 -11.86 -3.95
CA SER A 159 -0.49 -12.10 -2.62
C SER A 159 -0.39 -10.79 -1.82
N ALA A 160 0.19 -9.74 -2.40
CA ALA A 160 0.29 -8.43 -1.76
C ALA A 160 -1.10 -7.85 -1.42
N PHE A 161 -2.05 -7.95 -2.35
CA PHE A 161 -3.44 -7.54 -2.14
C PHE A 161 -4.13 -8.34 -1.03
N TYR A 162 -3.93 -9.65 -1.01
CA TYR A 162 -4.51 -10.57 -0.02
C TYR A 162 -3.96 -10.33 1.38
N PHE A 163 -2.64 -10.18 1.53
CA PHE A 163 -2.01 -9.82 2.81
C PHE A 163 -2.55 -8.48 3.31
N ARG A 164 -2.62 -7.46 2.43
CA ARG A 164 -3.23 -6.18 2.77
C ARG A 164 -4.66 -6.36 3.25
N PHE A 165 -5.49 -7.11 2.52
CA PHE A 165 -6.89 -7.35 2.87
C PHE A 165 -7.03 -7.99 4.26
N ILE A 166 -6.20 -8.96 4.63
CA ILE A 166 -6.25 -9.62 5.94
C ILE A 166 -5.82 -8.70 7.08
N SER A 167 -4.84 -7.83 6.87
CA SER A 167 -4.31 -6.93 7.91
C SER A 167 -5.27 -5.82 8.34
N LEU A 168 -6.42 -5.62 7.68
CA LEU A 168 -7.40 -4.60 8.11
C LEU A 168 -8.16 -5.02 9.39
N PRO A 169 -8.19 -4.18 10.44
CA PRO A 169 -9.00 -4.40 11.65
C PRO A 169 -10.50 -4.37 11.30
N GLN A 170 -11.31 -5.23 11.94
CA GLN A 170 -12.76 -5.33 11.72
C GLN A 170 -13.46 -4.00 12.09
N PRO A 171 -14.53 -3.53 11.38
CA PRO A 171 -15.38 -4.16 10.36
C PRO A 171 -14.88 -4.10 8.90
N ARG A 172 -15.13 -5.18 8.16
CA ARG A 172 -14.84 -5.36 6.73
C ARG A 172 -15.90 -4.63 5.89
N THR A 173 -15.65 -3.39 5.50
CA THR A 173 -16.56 -2.63 4.62
C THR A 173 -15.80 -2.16 3.38
N PHE A 174 -16.39 -2.27 2.17
CA PHE A 174 -15.78 -1.81 0.91
C PHE A 174 -15.27 -0.37 0.96
N ARG A 175 -15.96 0.52 1.69
CA ARG A 175 -15.52 1.92 1.93
C ARG A 175 -14.23 2.03 2.75
N ARG A 176 -13.97 1.08 3.65
CA ARG A 176 -12.78 1.05 4.51
C ARG A 176 -11.58 0.39 3.84
N TYR A 177 -11.79 -0.38 2.76
CA TYR A 177 -10.72 -0.82 1.86
C TYR A 177 -10.10 0.38 1.13
N TRP A 178 -10.92 1.40 0.82
CA TRP A 178 -10.49 2.68 0.27
C TRP A 178 -10.08 3.71 1.35
N ASP A 179 -10.13 3.35 2.65
CA ASP A 179 -9.55 4.16 3.73
C ASP A 179 -8.06 3.84 3.82
N PHE A 180 -7.28 4.57 3.01
CA PHE A 180 -5.87 4.30 2.79
C PHE A 180 -4.98 4.58 4.01
N SER A 181 -5.45 5.30 5.04
CA SER A 181 -4.66 5.80 6.18
C SER A 181 -3.99 4.76 7.11
N LEU A 182 -4.13 3.44 6.90
CA LEU A 182 -3.51 2.42 7.75
C LEU A 182 -2.19 1.93 7.15
N PRO A 183 -1.04 2.12 7.83
CA PRO A 183 0.23 1.57 7.35
C PRO A 183 0.16 0.05 7.44
N SER A 184 0.22 -0.61 6.27
CA SER A 184 0.38 -2.06 6.20
C SER A 184 1.68 -2.45 6.89
N ALA A 185 1.64 -3.56 7.64
CA ALA A 185 2.81 -4.15 8.27
C ALA A 185 3.97 -4.23 7.26
N GLU A 186 5.12 -3.69 7.65
CA GLU A 186 6.33 -3.69 6.84
C GLU A 186 6.84 -5.13 6.76
N VAL A 187 6.31 -5.89 5.80
CA VAL A 187 6.88 -7.18 5.41
C VAL A 187 8.19 -6.84 4.75
N LYS A 188 9.31 -6.98 5.47
CA LYS A 188 10.66 -6.79 4.93
C LYS A 188 10.76 -7.57 3.62
N PRO A 189 10.79 -6.90 2.46
CA PRO A 189 10.79 -7.60 1.19
C PRO A 189 12.09 -8.39 1.11
N THR A 190 11.99 -9.66 0.70
CA THR A 190 13.16 -10.49 0.47
C THR A 190 13.94 -9.92 -0.72
N GLU A 191 15.26 -9.73 -0.55
CA GLU A 191 16.14 -9.17 -1.60
C GLU A 191 16.09 -9.97 -2.90
N ILE A 192 15.75 -11.27 -2.83
CA ILE A 192 15.58 -12.17 -3.97
C ILE A 192 14.49 -11.67 -4.95
N SER A 193 13.39 -11.12 -4.45
CA SER A 193 12.29 -10.67 -5.32
C SER A 193 12.63 -9.38 -6.08
N LYS A 194 13.49 -8.53 -5.49
CA LYS A 194 13.95 -7.28 -6.11
C LYS A 194 14.84 -7.56 -7.31
N ILE A 195 15.80 -8.48 -7.15
CA ILE A 195 16.74 -8.85 -8.22
C ILE A 195 15.98 -9.41 -9.43
N ASN A 196 15.03 -10.32 -9.22
CA ASN A 196 14.29 -10.91 -10.32
C ASN A 196 13.46 -9.86 -11.10
N THR A 197 12.86 -8.91 -10.39
CA THR A 197 12.06 -7.85 -11.01
C THR A 197 12.96 -6.83 -11.74
N ALA A 198 14.16 -6.55 -11.22
CA ALA A 198 15.16 -5.72 -11.89
C ALA A 198 15.69 -6.39 -13.17
N LEU A 199 15.96 -7.70 -13.13
CA LEU A 199 16.34 -8.49 -14.31
C LEU A 199 15.22 -8.52 -15.34
N GLN A 200 13.96 -8.59 -14.91
CA GLN A 200 12.81 -8.51 -15.81
C GLN A 200 12.73 -7.14 -16.49
N LEU A 201 12.91 -6.03 -15.74
CA LEU A 201 12.95 -4.68 -16.32
C LEU A 201 14.09 -4.54 -17.33
N LEU A 202 15.27 -5.07 -17.02
CA LEU A 202 16.41 -5.11 -17.93
C LEU A 202 16.07 -5.90 -19.20
N LEU A 203 15.50 -7.10 -19.06
CA LEU A 203 15.08 -7.94 -20.19
C LEU A 203 14.09 -7.19 -21.11
N MET A 204 13.08 -6.54 -20.54
CA MET A 204 12.09 -5.76 -21.30
C MET A 204 12.73 -4.55 -21.99
N GLY A 205 13.66 -3.86 -21.33
CA GLY A 205 14.40 -2.75 -21.91
C GLY A 205 15.26 -3.18 -23.10
N VAL A 206 16.07 -4.23 -22.93
CA VAL A 206 16.93 -4.76 -23.98
C VAL A 206 16.12 -5.29 -25.16
N THR A 207 15.03 -6.02 -24.91
CA THR A 207 14.16 -6.53 -25.99
C THR A 207 13.47 -5.40 -26.76
N THR A 208 13.13 -4.30 -26.09
CA THR A 208 12.56 -3.10 -26.76
C THR A 208 13.61 -2.39 -27.63
N ILE A 209 14.87 -2.33 -27.19
CA ILE A 209 15.99 -1.69 -27.91
C ILE A 209 16.54 -2.59 -29.04
N HIS A 210 16.46 -3.91 -28.90
CA HIS A 210 17.00 -4.87 -29.86
C HIS A 210 16.63 -4.59 -31.33
N PRO A 211 15.35 -4.38 -31.70
CA PRO A 211 14.99 -4.08 -33.08
C PRO A 211 15.58 -2.75 -33.58
N LEU A 212 15.82 -1.78 -32.69
CA LEU A 212 16.46 -0.51 -33.06
C LEU A 212 17.92 -0.72 -33.48
N LEU A 213 18.68 -1.49 -32.70
CA LEU A 213 20.08 -1.82 -33.01
C LEU A 213 20.23 -2.59 -34.32
N SER A 214 19.27 -3.47 -34.66
CA SER A 214 19.31 -4.19 -35.94
C SER A 214 19.13 -3.28 -37.16
N MET A 215 18.35 -2.18 -37.04
CA MET A 215 18.16 -1.23 -38.13
C MET A 215 19.40 -0.37 -38.37
N ASP A 216 20.09 0.05 -37.31
CA ASP A 216 21.35 0.80 -37.43
C ASP A 216 22.51 -0.06 -37.96
N LEU A 217 22.61 -1.32 -37.53
CA LEU A 217 23.66 -2.21 -38.03
C LEU A 217 23.45 -2.58 -39.50
N SER A 218 22.20 -2.79 -39.92
CA SER A 218 21.85 -3.08 -41.32
C SER A 218 22.08 -1.91 -42.27
N THR A 219 22.08 -0.67 -41.78
CA THR A 219 22.36 0.53 -42.59
C THR A 219 23.85 0.87 -42.61
N ALA A 220 24.60 0.49 -41.58
CA ALA A 220 26.06 0.69 -41.51
C ALA A 220 26.87 -0.35 -42.32
N LEU A 221 26.45 -1.61 -42.36
CA LEU A 221 27.13 -2.70 -43.08
C LEU A 221 27.20 -2.54 -44.63
N PRO A 222 26.21 -1.99 -45.35
CA PRO A 222 26.31 -1.84 -46.81
C PRO A 222 27.29 -0.75 -47.28
N ILE A 223 27.91 -0.01 -46.36
CA ILE A 223 28.84 1.10 -46.66
C ILE A 223 30.32 0.67 -46.45
N LEU A 224 30.56 -0.52 -45.88
CA LEU A 224 31.90 -1.10 -45.67
C LEU A 224 32.20 -2.19 -46.71
#